data_AF-A0A928XVG7-F1
#
_entry.id   AF-A0A928XVG7-F1
#
_cell.length_a   1.000
_cell.length_b   1.000
_cell.length_c   1.000
_cell.angle_alpha   90.00
_cell.angle_beta   90.00
_cell.angle_gamma   90.00
#
_symmetry.space_group_name_H-M   'P 1'
#
loop_
_entity.id
_entity.type
_entity.pdbx_description
1 polymer ?
#
loop_
_entity_poly.entity_id
_entity_poly.type
_entity_poly.pdbx_seq_one_letter_code
_entity_poly.pdbx_strand_id
1 'polypeptide(L)'
;MNSQPQPKKMQTWLIYALLTVLSWGVYGVILHAARSKMPMGPETGNAGLKAFLFVCVAYALIGIVAALVLKARGTNWSFTGDTGNGIPLSLVAGIAGALGALTLVLALGAAASPILKGGGGFGAAAAAAVMPIVFAGAPVINTITAMIVHPPEGGWAKLPPLFIVGCVMAAGGAFLVAKYAPSNRGPSPATAAKPH
;
A
#
# COMPACT_ATOMS: atom_id res chain seq x y z
N MET A 1 -1.86 -38.32 -33.92
CA MET A 1 -2.67 -37.31 -33.20
C MET A 1 -1.70 -36.37 -32.50
N ASN A 2 -1.48 -35.17 -33.05
CA ASN A 2 -0.64 -34.16 -32.44
C ASN A 2 -1.41 -33.49 -31.31
N SER A 3 -1.10 -33.85 -30.07
CA SER A 3 -1.54 -33.11 -28.88
C SER A 3 -0.78 -31.79 -28.84
N GLN A 4 -1.33 -30.76 -29.48
CA GLN A 4 -0.83 -29.39 -29.31
C GLN A 4 -0.90 -29.02 -27.83
N PRO A 5 0.17 -28.47 -27.22
CA PRO A 5 0.14 -28.02 -25.84
C PRO A 5 -0.89 -26.89 -25.71
N GLN A 6 -1.92 -27.14 -24.90
CA GLN A 6 -2.94 -26.15 -24.59
C GLN A 6 -2.26 -24.91 -23.98
N PRO A 7 -2.50 -23.69 -24.49
CA PRO A 7 -1.91 -22.49 -23.91
C PRO A 7 -2.36 -22.38 -22.46
N LYS A 8 -1.40 -22.31 -21.55
CA LYS A 8 -1.64 -22.22 -20.10
C LYS A 8 -2.41 -20.92 -19.82
N LYS A 9 -3.74 -21.01 -19.67
CA LYS A 9 -4.58 -19.86 -19.31
C LYS A 9 -4.01 -19.26 -18.03
N MET A 10 -3.57 -18.00 -18.11
CA MET A 10 -3.14 -17.27 -16.93
C MET A 10 -4.29 -17.22 -15.94
N GLN A 11 -4.04 -17.62 -14.71
CA GLN A 11 -5.06 -17.72 -13.68
C GLN A 11 -5.60 -16.32 -13.36
N THR A 12 -6.90 -16.09 -13.49
CA THR A 12 -7.53 -14.76 -13.35
C THR A 12 -7.19 -14.08 -12.02
N TRP A 13 -7.04 -14.85 -10.93
CA TRP A 13 -6.65 -14.32 -9.62
C TRP A 13 -5.27 -13.66 -9.64
N LEU A 14 -4.33 -14.18 -10.43
CA LEU A 14 -2.98 -13.64 -10.55
C LEU A 14 -3.01 -12.29 -11.26
N ILE A 15 -3.87 -12.14 -12.27
CA ILE A 15 -4.08 -10.85 -12.96
C ILE A 15 -4.59 -9.81 -11.97
N TYR A 16 -5.59 -10.14 -11.15
CA TYR A 16 -6.12 -9.22 -10.15
C TYR A 16 -5.07 -8.86 -9.08
N ALA A 17 -4.27 -9.84 -8.63
CA ALA A 17 -3.18 -9.58 -7.68
C ALA A 17 -2.12 -8.63 -8.27
N LEU A 18 -1.71 -8.84 -9.53
CA LEU A 18 -0.76 -7.96 -10.21
C LEU A 18 -1.33 -6.56 -10.46
N LEU A 19 -2.63 -6.45 -10.77
CA LEU A 19 -3.32 -5.17 -10.86
C LEU A 19 -3.35 -4.45 -9.51
N THR A 20 -3.50 -5.17 -8.39
CA THR A 20 -3.36 -4.61 -7.04
C THR A 20 -1.96 -4.07 -6.83
N VAL A 21 -0.92 -4.83 -7.15
CA VAL A 21 0.49 -4.38 -7.05
C VAL A 21 0.72 -3.12 -7.89
N LEU A 22 0.24 -3.09 -9.13
CA LEU A 22 0.36 -1.92 -9.99
C LEU A 22 -0.36 -0.70 -9.40
N SER A 23 -1.63 -0.88 -9.00
CA SER A 23 -2.47 0.20 -8.47
C SER A 23 -1.86 0.80 -7.20
N TRP A 24 -1.44 -0.05 -6.26
CA TRP A 24 -0.85 0.38 -5.00
C TRP A 24 0.58 0.92 -5.15
N GLY A 25 1.37 0.37 -6.08
CA GLY A 25 2.72 0.85 -6.36
C GLY A 25 2.72 2.28 -6.92
N VAL A 26 1.83 2.58 -7.87
CA VAL A 26 1.69 3.92 -8.44
C VAL A 26 1.00 4.88 -7.45
N TYR A 27 0.05 4.37 -6.66
CA TYR A 27 -0.75 5.15 -5.71
C TYR A 27 0.08 6.07 -4.81
N GLY A 28 1.10 5.56 -4.10
CA GLY A 28 1.82 6.41 -3.14
C GLY A 28 2.70 7.49 -3.79
N VAL A 29 3.15 7.29 -5.04
CA VAL A 29 3.82 8.35 -5.81
C VAL A 29 2.82 9.45 -6.17
N ILE A 30 1.66 9.08 -6.73
CA ILE A 30 0.59 10.03 -7.06
C ILE A 30 0.11 10.76 -5.80
N LEU A 31 -0.04 10.04 -4.69
CA LEU A 31 -0.55 10.58 -3.44
C LEU A 31 0.46 11.53 -2.78
N HIS A 32 1.75 11.19 -2.80
CA HIS A 32 2.80 12.09 -2.38
C HIS A 32 2.78 13.38 -3.21
N ALA A 33 2.67 13.27 -4.54
CA ALA A 33 2.56 14.42 -5.43
C ALA A 33 1.30 15.26 -5.17
N ALA A 34 0.14 14.62 -4.96
CA ALA A 34 -1.11 15.29 -4.65
C ALA A 34 -1.01 16.07 -3.33
N ARG A 35 -0.42 15.47 -2.28
CA ARG A 35 -0.16 16.14 -1.01
C ARG A 35 0.76 17.35 -1.19
N SER A 36 1.84 17.21 -1.95
CA SER A 36 2.82 18.30 -2.19
C SER A 36 2.24 19.47 -2.98
N LYS A 37 1.10 19.28 -3.65
CA LYS A 37 0.34 20.33 -4.36
C LYS A 37 -0.76 20.97 -3.51
N MET A 38 -0.96 20.53 -2.28
CA MET A 38 -1.92 21.16 -1.37
C MET A 38 -1.40 22.52 -0.87
N PRO A 39 -2.28 23.41 -0.39
CA PRO A 39 -1.89 24.74 0.08
C PRO A 39 -0.77 24.68 1.14
N MET A 40 0.28 25.47 0.92
CA MET A 40 1.44 25.59 1.80
C MET A 40 1.27 26.77 2.78
N GLY A 41 2.17 26.88 3.76
CA GLY A 41 2.12 27.89 4.82
C GLY A 41 1.35 27.37 6.04
N PRO A 42 0.41 28.14 6.61
CA PRO A 42 -0.38 27.70 7.78
C PRO A 42 -1.09 26.35 7.57
N GLU A 43 -1.49 26.06 6.33
CA GLU A 43 -2.25 24.86 5.95
C GLU A 43 -1.38 23.61 5.72
N THR A 44 -0.05 23.71 5.83
CA THR A 44 0.88 22.60 5.52
C THR A 44 0.57 21.35 6.35
N GLY A 45 0.16 21.52 7.62
CA GLY A 45 -0.22 20.41 8.50
C GLY A 45 -1.44 19.62 7.98
N ASN A 46 -2.34 20.29 7.26
CA ASN A 46 -3.58 19.71 6.75
C ASN A 46 -3.42 19.06 5.37
N ALA A 47 -2.30 19.25 4.68
CA ALA A 47 -2.08 18.77 3.32
C ALA A 47 -2.33 17.24 3.19
N GLY A 48 -1.89 16.46 4.18
CA GLY A 48 -2.13 15.02 4.19
C GLY A 48 -3.61 14.66 4.32
N LEU A 49 -4.31 15.27 5.27
CA LEU A 49 -5.75 15.04 5.48
C LEU A 49 -6.58 15.47 4.27
N LYS A 50 -6.23 16.61 3.65
CA LYS A 50 -6.89 17.08 2.42
C LYS A 50 -6.71 16.09 1.27
N ALA A 51 -5.50 15.54 1.08
CA ALA A 51 -5.27 14.51 0.07
C ALA A 51 -6.04 13.22 0.39
N PHE A 52 -6.00 12.78 1.65
CA PHE A 52 -6.71 11.57 2.11
C PHE A 52 -8.23 11.68 1.97
N LEU A 53 -8.82 12.87 2.19
CA LEU A 53 -10.25 13.10 1.99
C LEU A 53 -10.70 12.68 0.58
N PHE A 54 -9.94 13.04 -0.46
CA PHE A 54 -10.26 12.65 -1.83
C PHE A 54 -10.01 11.15 -2.11
N VAL A 55 -9.14 10.49 -1.34
CA VAL A 55 -9.04 9.02 -1.34
C VAL A 55 -10.33 8.40 -0.80
N CYS A 56 -10.88 8.93 0.29
CA CYS A 56 -12.17 8.47 0.83
C CYS A 56 -13.33 8.69 -0.15
N VAL A 57 -13.36 9.86 -0.83
CA VAL A 57 -14.34 10.13 -1.89
C VAL A 57 -14.22 9.09 -3.01
N ALA A 58 -13.01 8.77 -3.45
CA ALA A 58 -12.79 7.73 -4.46
C ALA A 58 -13.30 6.35 -4.00
N TYR A 59 -13.07 5.96 -2.74
CA TYR A 59 -13.59 4.71 -2.17
C TYR A 59 -15.13 4.68 -2.17
N ALA A 60 -15.78 5.79 -1.82
CA ALA A 60 -17.23 5.90 -1.88
C ALA A 60 -17.77 5.74 -3.31
N LEU A 61 -17.12 6.37 -4.30
CA LEU A 61 -17.49 6.22 -5.72
C LEU A 61 -17.34 4.77 -6.20
N ILE A 62 -16.26 4.09 -5.83
CA ILE A 62 -16.08 2.66 -6.15
C ILE A 62 -17.15 1.79 -5.46
N GLY A 63 -17.54 2.14 -4.24
CA GLY A 63 -18.67 1.49 -3.54
C GLY A 63 -19.99 1.61 -4.31
N ILE A 64 -20.29 2.79 -4.85
CA ILE A 64 -21.46 3.01 -5.72
C ILE A 64 -21.37 2.12 -6.97
N VAL A 65 -20.21 2.09 -7.63
CA VAL A 65 -19.97 1.24 -8.81
C VAL A 65 -20.19 -0.24 -8.46
N ALA A 66 -19.69 -0.72 -7.32
CA ALA A 66 -19.91 -2.08 -6.87
C ALA A 66 -21.40 -2.40 -6.67
N ALA A 67 -22.16 -1.50 -6.06
CA ALA A 67 -23.60 -1.66 -5.90
C ALA A 67 -24.36 -1.71 -7.24
N LEU A 68 -23.97 -0.87 -8.21
CA LEU A 68 -24.54 -0.89 -9.56
C LEU A 68 -24.22 -2.21 -10.29
N VAL A 69 -22.99 -2.72 -10.16
CA VAL A 69 -22.59 -4.01 -10.73
C VAL A 69 -23.37 -5.16 -10.09
N LEU A 70 -23.56 -5.16 -8.77
CA LEU A 70 -24.37 -6.15 -8.07
C LEU A 70 -25.82 -6.15 -8.55
N LYS A 71 -26.42 -4.96 -8.70
CA LYS A 71 -27.76 -4.78 -9.25
C LYS A 71 -27.85 -5.31 -10.68
N ALA A 72 -26.89 -4.97 -11.54
CA ALA A 72 -26.86 -5.44 -12.94
C ALA A 72 -26.69 -6.97 -13.05
N ARG A 73 -26.06 -7.60 -12.06
CA ARG A 73 -25.91 -9.06 -11.98
C ARG A 73 -27.12 -9.78 -11.37
N GLY A 74 -28.18 -9.06 -10.98
CA GLY A 74 -29.40 -9.66 -10.44
C GLY A 74 -29.20 -10.36 -9.10
N THR A 75 -28.31 -9.85 -8.23
CA THR A 75 -28.10 -10.44 -6.91
C THR A 75 -29.38 -10.44 -6.06
N ASN A 76 -29.52 -11.43 -5.18
CA ASN A 76 -30.62 -11.53 -4.23
C ASN A 76 -30.45 -10.62 -2.99
N TRP A 77 -29.34 -9.88 -2.91
CA TRP A 77 -28.99 -8.98 -1.78
C TRP A 77 -28.90 -9.67 -0.41
N SER A 78 -28.79 -11.00 -0.38
CA SER A 78 -28.45 -11.72 0.84
C SER A 78 -26.96 -11.58 1.11
N PHE A 79 -26.61 -11.08 2.29
CA PHE A 79 -25.23 -10.95 2.76
C PHE A 79 -24.85 -11.99 3.82
N THR A 80 -25.73 -12.97 4.04
CA THR A 80 -25.54 -14.09 4.96
C THR A 80 -25.29 -15.36 4.16
N GLY A 81 -24.18 -16.04 4.42
CA GLY A 81 -23.88 -17.37 3.92
C GLY A 81 -24.07 -18.44 5.00
N ASP A 82 -23.78 -19.69 4.65
CA ASP A 82 -23.96 -20.87 5.52
C ASP A 82 -23.22 -20.76 6.86
N THR A 83 -22.13 -20.01 6.89
CA THR A 83 -21.27 -19.81 8.07
C THR A 83 -21.46 -18.47 8.76
N GLY A 84 -22.41 -17.62 8.33
CA GLY A 84 -22.76 -16.36 8.97
C GLY A 84 -22.80 -15.13 8.05
N ASN A 85 -22.83 -13.94 8.66
CA ASN A 85 -22.96 -12.65 7.97
C ASN A 85 -21.57 -12.03 7.70
N GLY A 86 -21.27 -11.74 6.41
CA GLY A 86 -20.00 -11.15 5.99
C GLY A 86 -19.87 -9.64 6.19
N ILE A 87 -20.96 -8.93 6.51
CA ILE A 87 -20.97 -7.46 6.66
C ILE A 87 -19.99 -6.97 7.73
N PRO A 88 -19.97 -7.50 8.97
CA PRO A 88 -19.11 -6.95 10.02
C PRO A 88 -17.61 -7.10 9.68
N LEU A 89 -17.21 -8.27 9.15
CA LEU A 89 -15.82 -8.50 8.73
C LEU A 89 -15.43 -7.62 7.53
N SER A 90 -16.35 -7.41 6.60
CA SER A 90 -16.12 -6.51 5.45
C SER A 90 -15.93 -5.07 5.89
N LEU A 91 -16.70 -4.60 6.88
CA LEU A 91 -16.55 -3.26 7.46
C LEU A 91 -15.22 -3.10 8.20
N VAL A 92 -14.85 -4.08 9.03
CA VAL A 92 -13.56 -4.08 9.74
C VAL A 92 -12.39 -4.09 8.75
N ALA A 93 -12.47 -4.90 7.68
CA ALA A 93 -11.47 -4.91 6.61
C ALA A 93 -11.39 -3.55 5.89
N GLY A 94 -12.53 -2.92 5.62
CA GLY A 94 -12.61 -1.58 5.05
C GLY A 94 -11.95 -0.52 5.93
N ILE A 95 -12.22 -0.55 7.25
CA ILE A 95 -11.59 0.35 8.23
C ILE A 95 -10.08 0.13 8.29
N ALA A 96 -9.63 -1.13 8.33
CA ALA A 96 -8.21 -1.46 8.32
C ALA A 96 -7.50 -0.91 7.07
N GLY A 97 -8.13 -1.04 5.89
CA GLY A 97 -7.63 -0.46 4.65
C GLY A 97 -7.58 1.08 4.68
N ALA A 98 -8.63 1.73 5.17
CA ALA A 98 -8.71 3.19 5.27
C ALA A 98 -7.68 3.77 6.25
N LEU A 99 -7.48 3.12 7.41
CA LEU A 99 -6.45 3.49 8.37
C LEU A 99 -5.04 3.30 7.80
N GLY A 100 -4.81 2.21 7.05
CA GLY A 100 -3.56 2.00 6.31
C GLY A 100 -3.29 3.12 5.31
N ALA A 101 -4.28 3.51 4.51
CA ALA A 101 -4.16 4.62 3.57
C ALA A 101 -3.92 5.97 4.27
N LEU A 102 -4.61 6.26 5.38
CA LEU A 102 -4.41 7.46 6.18
C LEU A 102 -2.96 7.55 6.70
N THR A 103 -2.52 6.49 7.38
CA THR A 103 -1.17 6.43 7.97
C THR A 103 -0.08 6.47 6.89
N LEU A 104 -0.31 5.89 5.72
CA LEU A 104 0.59 6.00 4.57
C LEU A 104 0.73 7.45 4.08
N VAL A 105 -0.38 8.19 3.96
CA VAL A 105 -0.33 9.62 3.59
C VAL A 105 0.47 10.43 4.61
N LEU A 106 0.25 10.17 5.90
CA LEU A 106 0.95 10.85 6.99
C LEU A 106 2.45 10.53 6.95
N ALA A 107 2.81 9.25 6.79
CA ALA A 107 4.19 8.77 6.66
C ALA A 107 4.91 9.42 5.49
N LEU A 108 4.27 9.56 4.32
CA LEU A 108 4.86 10.23 3.16
C LEU A 108 5.26 11.68 3.45
N GLY A 109 4.49 12.42 4.25
CA GLY A 109 4.88 13.78 4.61
C GLY A 109 5.91 13.86 5.73
N ALA A 110 5.84 12.95 6.70
CA ALA A 110 6.89 12.84 7.71
C ALA A 110 8.24 12.53 7.05
N ALA A 111 8.26 11.58 6.10
CA ALA A 111 9.44 11.24 5.32
C ALA A 111 9.91 12.39 4.41
N ALA A 112 8.99 13.15 3.82
CA ALA A 112 9.32 14.30 2.98
C ALA A 112 9.88 15.50 3.78
N SER A 113 9.52 15.61 5.06
CA SER A 113 9.91 16.74 5.90
C SER A 113 11.43 16.76 6.16
N PRO A 114 12.07 17.95 6.24
CA PRO A 114 13.50 18.06 6.52
C PRO A 114 13.89 17.40 7.85
N ILE A 115 15.09 16.82 7.92
CA ILE A 115 15.63 16.20 9.15
C ILE A 115 15.66 17.19 10.31
N LEU A 116 16.02 18.45 10.05
CA LEU A 116 16.04 19.54 11.04
C LEU A 116 14.68 19.79 11.72
N LYS A 117 13.57 19.34 11.12
CA LYS A 117 12.21 19.43 11.67
C LYS A 117 11.69 18.08 12.20
N GLY A 118 12.59 17.11 12.43
CA GLY A 118 12.23 15.76 12.89
C GLY A 118 11.68 14.84 11.80
N GLY A 119 11.86 15.18 10.52
CA GLY A 119 11.40 14.38 9.37
C GLY A 119 12.43 13.40 8.82
N GLY A 120 12.04 12.65 7.78
CA GLY A 120 12.91 11.66 7.13
C GLY A 120 13.93 12.24 6.14
N GLY A 121 13.78 13.51 5.74
CA GLY A 121 14.74 14.19 4.85
C GLY A 121 14.74 13.72 3.40
N PHE A 122 13.74 12.95 2.97
CA PHE A 122 13.68 12.39 1.62
C PHE A 122 13.07 13.35 0.59
N GLY A 123 12.41 14.42 1.02
CA GLY A 123 11.78 15.40 0.12
C GLY A 123 10.87 14.72 -0.91
N ALA A 124 11.12 14.98 -2.19
CA ALA A 124 10.38 14.39 -3.31
C ALA A 124 10.54 12.85 -3.42
N ALA A 125 11.59 12.28 -2.82
CA ALA A 125 11.85 10.84 -2.80
C ALA A 125 11.17 10.12 -1.63
N ALA A 126 10.28 10.78 -0.88
CA ALA A 126 9.59 10.17 0.26
C ALA A 126 8.86 8.87 -0.10
N ALA A 127 8.23 8.80 -1.27
CA ALA A 127 7.58 7.58 -1.75
C ALA A 127 8.59 6.43 -1.94
N ALA A 128 9.78 6.72 -2.46
CA ALA A 128 10.82 5.70 -2.65
C ALA A 128 11.32 5.12 -1.32
N ALA A 129 11.28 5.90 -0.22
CA ALA A 129 11.65 5.43 1.10
C ALA A 129 10.50 4.69 1.83
N VAL A 130 9.27 5.22 1.75
CA VAL A 130 8.12 4.71 2.52
C VAL A 130 7.50 3.47 1.88
N MET A 131 7.33 3.45 0.55
CA MET A 131 6.57 2.41 -0.13
C MET A 131 7.17 1.00 0.02
N PRO A 132 8.50 0.78 -0.11
CA PRO A 132 9.08 -0.54 0.08
C PRO A 132 8.85 -1.12 1.47
N ILE A 133 8.88 -0.28 2.51
CA ILE A 133 8.61 -0.70 3.90
C ILE A 133 7.19 -1.25 3.99
N VAL A 134 6.21 -0.53 3.43
CA VAL A 134 4.80 -0.94 3.43
C VAL A 134 4.60 -2.21 2.62
N PHE A 135 5.09 -2.26 1.37
CA PHE A 135 4.80 -3.38 0.47
C PHE A 135 5.59 -4.64 0.73
N ALA A 136 6.68 -4.58 1.50
CA ALA A 136 7.34 -5.77 1.98
C ALA A 136 6.86 -6.18 3.38
N GLY A 137 6.49 -5.23 4.24
CA GLY A 137 5.97 -5.50 5.57
C GLY A 137 4.54 -6.06 5.56
N ALA A 138 3.66 -5.49 4.73
CA ALA A 138 2.25 -5.90 4.68
C ALA A 138 2.06 -7.39 4.32
N PRO A 139 2.78 -7.98 3.35
CA PRO A 139 2.73 -9.43 3.11
C PRO A 139 3.13 -10.26 4.32
N VAL A 140 4.17 -9.86 5.06
CA VAL A 140 4.63 -10.57 6.27
C VAL A 140 3.54 -10.56 7.34
N ILE A 141 2.93 -9.39 7.61
CA ILE A 141 1.81 -9.27 8.54
C ILE A 141 0.62 -10.10 8.07
N ASN A 142 0.27 -10.05 6.78
CA ASN A 142 -0.82 -10.84 6.22
C ASN A 142 -0.58 -12.34 6.44
N THR A 143 0.64 -12.84 6.18
CA THR A 143 0.91 -14.26 6.40
C THR A 143 0.88 -14.65 7.88
N ILE A 144 1.41 -13.81 8.78
CA ILE A 144 1.31 -14.06 10.23
C ILE A 144 -0.16 -14.11 10.65
N THR A 145 -0.97 -13.13 10.25
CA THR A 145 -2.41 -13.11 10.53
C THR A 145 -3.11 -14.34 9.96
N ALA A 146 -2.80 -14.73 8.73
CA ALA A 146 -3.35 -15.93 8.11
C ALA A 146 -2.98 -17.19 8.89
N MET A 147 -1.75 -17.31 9.40
CA MET A 147 -1.31 -18.44 10.22
C MET A 147 -1.94 -18.44 11.62
N ILE A 148 -2.30 -17.28 12.16
CA ILE A 148 -3.04 -17.19 13.44
C ILE A 148 -4.49 -17.65 13.24
N VAL A 149 -5.13 -17.20 12.17
CA VAL A 149 -6.54 -17.54 11.86
C VAL A 149 -6.67 -18.97 11.34
N HIS A 150 -5.70 -19.45 10.57
CA HIS A 150 -5.61 -20.78 10.01
C HIS A 150 -4.25 -21.40 10.38
N PRO A 151 -4.15 -22.04 11.57
CA PRO A 151 -2.91 -22.64 12.04
C PRO A 151 -2.26 -23.58 11.01
N PRO A 152 -0.95 -23.47 10.78
CA PRO A 152 -0.26 -24.31 9.80
C PRO A 152 -0.32 -25.79 10.19
N GLU A 153 -0.48 -26.66 9.19
CA GLU A 153 -0.50 -28.10 9.38
C GLU A 153 0.78 -28.58 10.08
N GLY A 154 0.64 -29.16 11.27
CA GLY A 154 1.76 -29.63 12.07
C GLY A 154 2.47 -28.57 12.93
N GLY A 155 1.91 -27.37 13.04
CA GLY A 155 2.31 -26.33 13.99
C GLY A 155 3.43 -25.41 13.50
N TRP A 156 3.66 -24.33 14.25
CA TRP A 156 4.61 -23.26 13.93
C TRP A 156 6.07 -23.74 13.73
N ALA A 157 6.43 -24.88 14.32
CA ALA A 157 7.75 -25.49 14.18
C ALA A 157 7.96 -26.20 12.81
N LYS A 158 6.90 -26.44 12.03
CA LYS A 158 6.97 -27.13 10.72
C LYS A 158 6.80 -26.19 9.53
N LEU A 159 6.96 -24.88 9.75
CA LEU A 159 6.93 -23.93 8.64
C LEU A 159 8.02 -24.27 7.61
N PRO A 160 7.72 -24.26 6.31
CA PRO A 160 8.70 -24.54 5.27
C PRO A 160 9.91 -23.59 5.42
N PRO A 161 11.16 -24.08 5.50
CA PRO A 161 12.33 -23.22 5.67
C PRO A 161 12.44 -22.14 4.57
N LEU A 162 12.07 -22.46 3.34
CA LEU A 162 12.05 -21.51 2.21
C LEU A 162 11.04 -20.37 2.40
N PHE A 163 9.93 -20.61 3.08
CA PHE A 163 8.97 -19.57 3.40
C PHE A 163 9.58 -18.53 4.36
N ILE A 164 10.27 -19.01 5.40
CA ILE A 164 10.96 -18.13 6.37
C ILE A 164 12.07 -17.33 5.67
N VAL A 165 12.87 -17.98 4.83
CA VAL A 165 13.90 -17.31 4.02
C VAL A 165 13.25 -16.23 3.13
N GLY A 166 12.11 -16.52 2.50
CA GLY A 166 11.36 -15.56 1.71
C GLY A 166 10.94 -14.32 2.51
N CYS A 167 10.43 -14.49 3.74
CA CYS A 167 10.08 -13.37 4.62
C CYS A 167 11.32 -12.53 4.99
N VAL A 168 12.44 -13.16 5.31
CA VAL A 168 13.69 -12.48 5.64
C VAL A 168 14.23 -11.72 4.43
N MET A 169 14.21 -12.32 3.24
CA MET A 169 14.61 -11.66 1.99
C MET A 169 13.70 -10.50 1.62
N ALA A 170 12.39 -10.62 1.85
CA ALA A 170 11.45 -9.53 1.64
C ALA A 170 11.74 -8.36 2.58
N ALA A 171 11.92 -8.62 3.88
CA ALA A 171 12.26 -7.60 4.87
C ALA A 171 13.62 -6.95 4.57
N GLY A 172 14.63 -7.74 4.22
CA GLY A 172 15.95 -7.28 3.81
C GLY A 172 15.88 -6.41 2.55
N GLY A 173 15.15 -6.85 1.53
CA GLY A 173 14.92 -6.09 0.30
C GLY A 173 14.22 -4.75 0.59
N ALA A 174 13.18 -4.75 1.42
CA ALA A 174 12.49 -3.55 1.88
C ALA A 174 13.45 -2.55 2.51
N PHE A 175 14.27 -3.04 3.44
CA PHE A 175 15.25 -2.25 4.17
C PHE A 175 16.28 -1.64 3.22
N LEU A 176 16.83 -2.44 2.30
CA LEU A 176 17.81 -1.97 1.32
C LEU A 176 17.21 -0.88 0.43
N VAL A 177 16.02 -1.08 -0.13
CA VAL A 177 15.37 -0.08 -1.00
C VAL A 177 15.03 1.17 -0.21
N ALA A 178 14.54 1.05 1.02
CA ALA A 178 14.19 2.22 1.84
C ALA A 178 15.42 3.01 2.30
N LYS A 179 16.48 2.32 2.75
CA LYS A 179 17.72 2.93 3.25
C LYS A 179 18.51 3.60 2.13
N TYR A 180 18.59 2.96 0.97
CA TYR A 180 19.34 3.44 -0.19
C TYR A 180 18.44 4.09 -1.24
N ALA A 181 17.20 4.44 -0.88
CA ALA A 181 16.32 5.23 -1.72
C ALA A 181 17.07 6.51 -2.11
N PRO A 182 17.22 6.80 -3.42
CA PRO A 182 17.98 7.94 -3.87
C PRO A 182 17.33 9.19 -3.30
N SER A 183 18.05 9.92 -2.45
CA SER A 183 17.58 11.23 -2.04
C SER A 183 17.62 12.11 -3.28
N ASN A 184 16.48 12.54 -3.78
CA ASN A 184 16.42 13.66 -4.73
C ASN A 184 16.71 14.97 -3.97
N ARG A 185 17.86 15.01 -3.28
CA ARG A 185 18.50 16.26 -2.89
C ARG A 185 18.81 16.93 -4.22
N GLY A 186 18.01 17.92 -4.61
CA GLY A 186 18.46 18.89 -5.60
C GLY A 186 19.87 19.39 -5.21
N PRO A 187 20.65 19.89 -6.17
CA PRO A 187 22.03 20.27 -5.94
C PRO A 187 22.17 21.04 -4.63
N SER A 188 23.10 20.60 -3.77
CA SER A 188 23.47 21.30 -2.54
C SER A 188 23.53 22.80 -2.84
N PRO A 189 22.94 23.69 -2.03
CA PRO A 189 23.06 25.11 -2.28
C PRO A 189 24.55 25.40 -2.35
N ALA A 190 25.04 25.72 -3.55
CA ALA A 190 26.41 26.15 -3.73
C ALA A 190 26.59 27.30 -2.74
N THR A 191 27.57 27.15 -1.85
CA THR A 191 28.02 28.17 -0.93
C THR A 191 28.04 29.48 -1.69
N ALA A 192 27.11 30.38 -1.38
CA ALA A 192 27.08 31.71 -1.95
C ALA A 192 28.44 32.33 -1.63
N ALA A 193 29.30 32.44 -2.65
CA ALA A 193 30.57 33.11 -2.54
C ALA A 193 30.27 34.53 -2.06
N LYS A 194 30.85 34.91 -0.91
CA LYS A 194 30.80 36.29 -0.43
C LYS A 194 31.38 37.19 -1.52
N PRO A 195 30.70 38.28 -1.92
CA PRO A 195 31.31 39.29 -2.77
C PRO A 195 32.50 39.90 -2.02
N HIS A 196 33.63 40.03 -2.73
CA HIS A 196 34.80 40.79 -2.31
C HIS A 196 34.50 42.29 -2.27
#